data_AF-A0A835L8Z9-F1
#
_entry.id   AF-A0A835L8Z9-F1
#
_cell.length_a   1.000
_cell.length_b   1.000
_cell.length_c   1.000
_cell.angle_alpha   90.00
_cell.angle_beta   90.00
_cell.angle_gamma   90.00
#
_symmetry.space_group_name_H-M   'P 1'
#
loop_
_entity.id
_entity.type
_entity.pdbx_description
1 polymer ?
#
loop_
_entity_poly.entity_id
_entity_poly.type
_entity_poly.pdbx_seq_one_letter_code
_entity_poly.pdbx_strand_id
1 'polypeptide(L)'
;MKMAAYKIVLAVAVLIAVVKAQRPFYAGLSPIGYPAVETDFISNRFGEDEDFPIDARGDRNLINRLDALPVDNQPFWYLNWRQYENFRRNPQTYPQRPNNFIGTR
;
A
#
# COMPACT_ATOMS: atom_id res chain seq x y z
N MET A 1 47.96 2.34 31.49
CA MET A 1 46.47 2.27 31.49
C MET A 1 45.80 3.41 30.72
N LYS A 2 46.17 4.68 30.96
CA LYS A 2 45.63 5.87 30.24
C LYS A 2 45.73 5.77 28.71
N MET A 3 46.81 5.18 28.20
CA MET A 3 47.02 5.00 26.76
C MET A 3 46.07 3.98 26.08
N ALA A 4 45.60 2.98 26.82
CA ALA A 4 44.65 2.01 26.28
C ALA A 4 43.23 2.59 26.28
N ALA A 5 42.89 3.37 27.30
CA ALA A 5 41.58 4.00 27.43
C ALA A 5 41.28 4.99 26.28
N TYR A 6 42.22 5.86 25.89
CA TYR A 6 41.96 6.79 24.78
C TYR A 6 41.76 6.07 23.44
N LYS A 7 42.47 4.95 23.22
CA LYS A 7 42.33 4.14 22.01
C LYS A 7 40.95 3.50 21.92
N ILE A 8 40.44 3.01 23.05
CA ILE A 8 39.09 2.45 23.14
C ILE A 8 38.04 3.54 22.87
N VAL A 9 38.19 4.71 23.50
CA VAL A 9 37.27 5.85 23.28
C VAL A 9 37.29 6.29 21.82
N LEU A 10 38.47 6.37 21.20
CA LEU A 10 38.61 6.73 19.79
C LEU A 10 37.96 5.68 18.87
N ALA A 11 38.17 4.39 19.13
CA ALA A 11 37.55 3.32 18.37
C ALA A 11 36.01 3.37 18.47
N VAL A 12 35.46 3.62 19.67
CA VAL A 12 34.01 3.78 19.88
C VAL A 12 33.48 5.00 19.15
N ALA A 13 34.17 6.14 19.21
CA ALA A 13 33.77 7.37 18.53
C ALA A 13 33.74 7.20 17.00
N VAL A 14 34.74 6.54 16.43
CA VAL A 14 34.78 6.21 14.99
C VAL A 14 33.62 5.30 14.61
N LEU A 15 33.32 4.29 15.43
CA LEU A 15 32.22 3.35 15.16
C LEU A 15 30.85 4.05 15.16
N ILE A 16 30.63 4.98 16.11
CA ILE A 16 29.41 5.81 16.15
C ILE A 16 29.29 6.69 14.90
N ALA A 17 30.39 7.32 14.46
CA ALA A 17 30.39 8.16 13.26
C ALA A 17 30.04 7.36 12.00
N VAL A 18 30.58 6.15 11.85
CA VAL A 18 30.26 5.25 10.72
C VAL A 18 28.79 4.83 10.76
N VAL A 19 28.24 4.47 11.92
CA VAL A 19 26.82 4.10 12.06
C VAL A 19 25.90 5.28 11.71
N LYS A 20 26.24 6.50 12.13
CA LYS A 20 25.47 7.71 11.78
C LYS A 20 25.53 8.04 10.28
N ALA A 21 26.60 7.68 9.60
CA ALA A 21 26.76 7.88 8.15
C ALA A 21 26.04 6.82 7.29
N GLN A 22 25.48 5.75 7.88
CA GLN A 22 24.78 4.70 7.12
C GLN A 22 23.48 5.19 6.45
N ARG A 23 22.86 6.29 6.93
CA ARG A 23 21.66 6.87 6.31
C ARG A 23 22.03 8.12 5.52
N PRO A 24 21.82 8.15 4.19
CA PRO A 24 22.08 9.34 3.40
C PRO A 24 21.16 10.49 3.79
N PHE A 25 21.67 11.73 3.72
CA PHE A 25 20.95 12.95 4.14
C PHE A 25 19.62 13.17 3.42
N TYR A 26 19.47 12.65 2.20
CA TYR A 26 18.26 12.77 1.38
C TYR A 26 17.17 11.75 1.76
N ALA A 27 17.51 10.69 2.51
CA ALA A 27 16.52 9.76 3.03
C ALA A 27 15.90 10.40 4.28
N GLY A 28 14.88 11.23 4.08
CA GLY A 28 14.20 12.01 5.12
C GLY A 28 13.90 11.19 6.39
N LEU A 29 13.82 11.84 7.55
CA LEU A 29 13.80 11.17 8.86
C LEU A 29 12.57 10.30 9.13
N SER A 30 11.51 10.47 8.33
CA SER A 30 10.26 9.73 8.44
C SER A 30 10.49 8.20 8.39
N PRO A 31 9.65 7.42 9.09
CA PRO A 31 9.61 5.98 8.92
C PRO A 31 9.47 5.59 7.45
N ILE A 32 10.13 4.51 7.04
CA ILE A 32 9.88 3.90 5.73
C ILE A 32 8.45 3.36 5.77
N GLY A 33 7.54 4.03 5.07
CA GLY A 33 6.10 3.76 5.10
C GLY A 33 5.37 4.60 4.06
N TYR A 34 4.05 4.56 4.10
CA TYR A 34 3.24 5.36 3.19
C TYR A 34 3.39 6.86 3.52
N PRO A 35 3.39 7.75 2.51
CA PRO A 35 3.40 9.19 2.74
C PRO A 35 2.21 9.57 3.63
N ALA A 36 2.39 10.61 4.46
CA ALA A 36 1.27 11.19 5.18
C ALA A 36 0.23 11.64 4.16
N VAL A 37 -0.93 11.00 4.17
CA VAL A 37 -2.07 11.41 3.34
C VAL A 37 -2.70 12.59 4.04
N GLU A 38 -2.58 13.78 3.45
CA GLU A 38 -3.34 14.94 3.92
C GLU A 38 -4.83 14.61 3.78
N THR A 39 -5.59 14.79 4.85
CA THR A 39 -7.05 14.63 4.81
C THR A 39 -7.60 15.81 4.03
N ASP A 40 -7.85 15.59 2.74
CA ASP A 40 -8.37 16.62 1.85
C ASP A 40 -9.79 16.99 2.30
N PHE A 41 -10.03 18.19 2.81
CA PHE A 41 -11.35 18.58 3.35
C PHE A 41 -12.44 18.70 2.25
N ILE A 42 -12.08 18.50 0.99
CA ILE A 42 -12.97 18.42 -0.19
C ILE A 42 -13.14 16.95 -0.63
N SER A 43 -12.74 15.96 0.17
CA SER A 43 -12.88 14.52 -0.11
C SER A 43 -14.32 14.02 0.03
N ASN A 44 -15.25 14.56 -0.75
CA ASN A 44 -16.54 13.91 -1.02
C ASN A 44 -17.36 14.54 -2.14
N ARG A 45 -16.85 15.58 -2.83
CA ARG A 45 -17.66 16.30 -3.83
C ARG A 45 -18.12 15.40 -4.98
N PHE A 46 -17.37 14.34 -5.26
CA PHE A 46 -17.61 13.46 -6.40
C PHE A 46 -18.24 12.11 -6.01
N GLY A 47 -18.73 11.97 -4.78
CA GLY A 47 -19.39 10.74 -4.32
C GLY A 47 -18.39 9.62 -4.04
N GLU A 48 -17.26 9.94 -3.40
CA GLU A 48 -16.24 8.96 -3.02
C GLU A 48 -16.75 7.97 -1.96
N ASP A 49 -17.75 8.39 -1.17
CA ASP A 49 -18.44 7.58 -0.17
C ASP A 49 -19.74 6.92 -0.67
N GLU A 50 -20.14 7.16 -1.93
CA GLU A 50 -21.36 6.56 -2.49
C GLU A 50 -21.15 5.06 -2.79
N ASP A 51 -22.21 4.24 -2.66
CA ASP A 51 -22.18 2.77 -2.84
C ASP A 51 -22.09 2.41 -4.33
N PHE A 52 -20.93 2.69 -4.93
CA PHE A 52 -20.62 2.49 -6.34
C PHE A 52 -19.46 1.52 -6.54
N PRO A 53 -19.34 0.95 -7.77
CA PRO A 53 -18.17 0.17 -8.15
C PRO A 53 -16.87 0.92 -7.85
N ILE A 54 -15.88 0.22 -7.27
CA ILE A 54 -14.55 0.78 -7.02
C ILE A 54 -13.91 1.38 -8.28
N ASP A 55 -14.22 0.80 -9.45
CA ASP A 55 -13.72 1.19 -10.76
C ASP A 55 -14.30 2.53 -11.28
N ALA A 56 -15.39 3.01 -10.67
CA ALA A 56 -16.05 4.29 -11.01
C ALA A 56 -16.22 5.23 -9.80
N ARG A 57 -15.61 4.87 -8.65
CA ARG A 57 -15.73 5.62 -7.40
C ARG A 57 -15.07 7.00 -7.56
N GLY A 58 -15.82 8.06 -7.24
CA GLY A 58 -15.38 9.43 -7.46
C GLY A 58 -15.56 9.96 -8.89
N ASP A 59 -16.17 9.19 -9.82
CA ASP A 59 -16.57 9.70 -11.15
C ASP A 59 -18.08 9.55 -11.36
N ARG A 60 -18.84 10.50 -10.79
CA ARG A 60 -20.29 10.56 -10.92
C ARG A 60 -20.78 10.74 -12.36
N ASN A 61 -19.97 11.39 -13.22
CA ASN A 61 -20.35 11.58 -14.62
C ASN A 61 -20.27 10.28 -15.42
N LEU A 62 -19.36 9.37 -15.04
CA LEU A 62 -19.33 8.03 -15.60
C LEU A 62 -20.56 7.24 -15.16
N ILE A 63 -20.87 7.21 -13.85
CA ILE A 63 -22.06 6.51 -13.32
C ILE A 63 -23.33 6.97 -14.03
N ASN A 64 -23.57 8.28 -14.11
CA ASN A 64 -24.75 8.83 -14.79
C ASN A 64 -24.84 8.41 -16.27
N ARG A 65 -23.68 8.29 -16.96
CA ARG A 65 -23.63 7.83 -18.35
C ARG A 65 -23.94 6.34 -18.45
N LEU A 66 -23.45 5.53 -17.52
CA LEU A 66 -23.73 4.09 -17.48
C LEU A 66 -25.21 3.81 -17.16
N ASP A 67 -25.79 4.55 -16.21
CA ASP A 67 -27.21 4.44 -15.86
C ASP A 67 -28.15 4.86 -16.99
N ALA A 68 -27.71 5.78 -17.85
CA ALA A 68 -28.46 6.20 -19.04
C ALA A 68 -28.43 5.16 -20.18
N LEU A 69 -27.51 4.19 -20.15
CA LEU A 69 -27.44 3.13 -21.17
C LEU A 69 -28.47 2.03 -20.87
N PRO A 70 -29.07 1.42 -21.91
CA PRO A 70 -29.81 0.17 -21.76
C PRO A 70 -28.95 -0.91 -21.11
N VAL A 71 -29.56 -1.79 -20.30
CA VAL A 71 -28.85 -2.83 -19.53
C VAL A 71 -27.94 -3.68 -20.42
N ASP A 72 -28.38 -4.04 -21.62
CA ASP A 72 -27.61 -4.87 -22.57
C ASP A 72 -26.33 -4.17 -23.09
N ASN A 73 -26.28 -2.84 -23.00
CA ASN A 73 -25.14 -2.02 -23.40
C ASN A 73 -24.28 -1.58 -22.20
N GLN A 74 -24.70 -1.90 -20.98
CA GLN A 74 -23.91 -1.62 -19.79
C GLN A 74 -22.75 -2.62 -19.70
N PRO A 75 -21.56 -2.19 -19.27
CA PRO A 75 -20.42 -3.08 -19.20
C PRO A 75 -20.58 -4.09 -18.07
N PHE A 76 -20.11 -5.32 -18.29
CA PHE A 76 -20.28 -6.43 -17.34
C PHE A 76 -19.71 -6.15 -15.95
N TRP A 77 -18.64 -5.34 -15.86
CA TRP A 77 -18.04 -4.97 -14.59
C TRP A 77 -18.97 -4.06 -13.78
N TYR A 78 -19.77 -3.21 -14.45
CA TYR A 78 -20.75 -2.35 -13.81
C TYR A 78 -22.01 -3.11 -13.39
N LEU A 79 -22.39 -4.15 -14.14
CA LEU A 79 -23.53 -5.00 -13.76
C LEU A 79 -23.20 -5.90 -12.57
N ASN A 80 -21.99 -6.47 -12.54
CA ASN A 80 -21.58 -7.48 -11.54
C ASN A 80 -20.64 -6.95 -10.46
N TRP A 81 -20.52 -5.62 -10.33
CA TRP A 81 -19.53 -5.01 -9.44
C TRP A 81 -19.65 -5.48 -7.98
N ARG A 82 -20.87 -5.66 -7.46
CA ARG A 82 -21.10 -6.16 -6.09
C ARG A 82 -20.51 -7.56 -5.89
N GLN A 83 -20.62 -8.42 -6.91
CA GLN A 83 -20.05 -9.76 -6.86
C GLN A 83 -18.52 -9.70 -6.89
N TYR A 84 -17.93 -8.87 -7.76
CA TYR A 84 -16.48 -8.66 -7.78
C TYR A 84 -15.96 -8.11 -6.46
N GLU A 85 -16.68 -7.18 -5.84
CA GLU A 85 -16.31 -6.61 -4.55
C GLU A 85 -16.33 -7.66 -3.43
N ASN A 86 -17.35 -8.53 -3.42
CA ASN A 86 -17.40 -9.67 -2.51
C ASN A 86 -16.21 -10.63 -2.73
N PHE A 87 -15.82 -10.89 -3.97
CA PHE A 87 -14.63 -11.69 -4.29
C PHE A 87 -13.32 -11.01 -3.90
N ARG A 88 -13.22 -9.68 -4.02
CA ARG A 88 -12.04 -8.93 -3.56
C ARG A 88 -11.89 -9.02 -2.05
N ARG A 89 -13.00 -8.93 -1.32
CA ARG A 89 -13.04 -9.06 0.16
C ARG A 89 -12.79 -10.49 0.62
N ASN A 90 -13.32 -11.47 -0.10
CA ASN A 90 -13.24 -12.89 0.21
C ASN A 90 -12.69 -13.66 -1.00
N PRO A 91 -11.39 -13.53 -1.30
CA PRO A 91 -10.80 -14.19 -2.45
C PRO A 91 -10.92 -15.70 -2.29
N GLN A 92 -11.40 -16.37 -3.34
CA GLN A 92 -11.42 -17.82 -3.37
C GLN A 92 -9.98 -18.33 -3.38
N THR A 93 -9.56 -18.91 -2.26
CA THR A 93 -8.26 -19.55 -2.13
C THR A 93 -8.38 -21.01 -2.55
N TYR A 94 -7.39 -21.49 -3.30
CA TYR A 94 -7.25 -22.90 -3.62
C TYR A 94 -6.11 -23.46 -2.77
N PRO A 95 -6.21 -24.72 -2.29
CA PRO A 95 -5.10 -25.34 -1.58
C PRO A 95 -3.87 -25.34 -2.48
N GLN A 96 -2.78 -24.73 -2.01
CA GLN A 96 -1.51 -24.78 -2.71
C GLN A 96 -1.02 -26.23 -2.73
N ARG A 97 -0.53 -26.69 -3.89
CA ARG A 97 0.09 -28.01 -3.98
C ARG A 97 1.26 -28.07 -2.97
N PRO A 98 1.33 -29.10 -2.11
CA PRO A 98 2.41 -29.21 -1.13
C PRO A 98 3.77 -29.24 -1.84
N ASN A 99 4.74 -28.52 -1.27
CA ASN A 99 6.08 -28.46 -1.82
C ASN A 99 6.87 -29.72 -1.41
N ASN A 100 7.14 -30.59 -2.38
CA ASN A 100 7.89 -31.84 -2.18
C ASN A 100 9.37 -31.63 -1.80
N PHE A 101 9.90 -30.41 -1.92
CA PHE A 101 11.31 -30.08 -1.60
C PHE A 101 11.50 -29.63 -0.15
N ILE A 102 10.42 -29.40 0.61
CA ILE A 102 10.47 -29.11 2.05
C ILE A 102 10.39 -30.44 2.80
N GLY A 103 11.47 -31.22 2.83
CA GLY A 103 11.43 -32.50 3.55
C GLY A 103 12.57 -33.50 3.34
N THR A 104 13.51 -33.24 2.43
CA THR A 104 14.70 -34.11 2.30
C THR A 104 15.81 -33.60 3.22
N ARG A 105 15.83 -34.10 4.45
CA ARG A 105 17.04 -34.17 5.29
C ARG A 105 17.51 -35.61 5.36
#